data_AF-A0A848VUQ0-F1
#
_entry.id   AF-A0A848VUQ0-F1
#
_cell.length_a   1.000
_cell.length_b   1.000
_cell.length_c   1.000
_cell.angle_alpha   90.00
_cell.angle_beta   90.00
_cell.angle_gamma   90.00
#
_symmetry.space_group_name_H-M   'P 1'
#
loop_
_entity.id
_entity.type
_entity.pdbx_description
1 polymer ?
#
loop_
_entity_poly.entity_id
_entity_poly.type
_entity_poly.pdbx_seq_one_letter_code
_entity_poly.pdbx_strand_id
1 'polypeptide(L)'
;GRGDGRLMFERGEANIDYQTSSSYLSGVTPLVEAGTAVPMMTWGALDDDGNIVRDPTFPDIPTFKEVCEATDGCETSGEQWDAWKAFFIAGFPAQKMVFLPNGASDAAIATYTAAFEAVKARPDFAEISGKRLGKYPQMTGPAAQKALESATKVTPEAKAFIVNWLQEKYGVSLN
;
A
#
# COMPACT_ATOMS: atom_id res chain seq x y z
N GLY A 1 -11.42 2.43 -13.20
CA GLY A 1 -10.04 2.04 -12.83
C GLY A 1 -9.19 3.26 -12.58
N ARG A 2 -7.86 3.13 -12.33
CA ARG A 2 -6.98 4.28 -12.05
C ARG A 2 -6.93 5.30 -13.20
N GLY A 3 -6.97 4.83 -14.45
CA GLY A 3 -7.05 5.70 -15.63
C GLY A 3 -8.31 6.56 -15.67
N ASP A 4 -9.49 5.98 -15.40
CA ASP A 4 -10.75 6.75 -15.38
C ASP A 4 -10.77 7.80 -14.26
N GLY A 5 -10.23 7.46 -13.08
CA GLY A 5 -10.09 8.40 -11.97
C GLY A 5 -9.22 9.61 -12.34
N ARG A 6 -8.09 9.37 -13.02
CA ARG A 6 -7.23 10.44 -13.52
C ARG A 6 -7.94 11.30 -14.57
N LEU A 7 -8.69 10.70 -15.50
CA LEU A 7 -9.46 11.45 -16.50
C LEU A 7 -10.51 12.35 -15.86
N MET A 8 -11.20 11.90 -14.81
CA MET A 8 -12.13 12.74 -14.06
C MET A 8 -11.39 13.92 -13.40
N PHE A 9 -10.20 13.70 -12.86
CA PHE A 9 -9.36 14.77 -12.31
C PHE A 9 -8.90 15.77 -13.38
N GLU A 10 -8.36 15.30 -14.49
CA GLU A 10 -7.90 16.13 -15.62
C GLU A 10 -9.04 16.98 -16.20
N ARG A 11 -10.29 16.51 -16.13
CA ARG A 11 -11.50 17.22 -16.58
C ARG A 11 -12.14 18.10 -15.52
N GLY A 12 -11.63 18.10 -14.29
CA GLY A 12 -12.20 18.84 -13.17
C GLY A 12 -13.51 18.26 -12.61
N GLU A 13 -13.83 17.00 -12.92
CA GLU A 13 -14.97 16.27 -12.34
C GLU A 13 -14.64 15.79 -10.90
N ALA A 14 -13.35 15.61 -10.60
CA ALA A 14 -12.84 15.31 -9.27
C ALA A 14 -11.64 16.23 -8.93
N ASN A 15 -11.58 16.74 -7.70
CA ASN A 15 -10.49 17.62 -7.27
C ASN A 15 -9.30 16.86 -6.68
N ILE A 16 -9.48 15.58 -6.35
CA ILE A 16 -8.46 14.72 -5.75
C ILE A 16 -8.43 13.41 -6.53
N ASP A 17 -7.23 12.98 -6.90
CA ASP A 17 -6.96 11.69 -7.53
C ASP A 17 -5.94 10.89 -6.71
N TYR A 18 -6.04 9.56 -6.80
CA TYR A 18 -5.05 8.65 -6.26
C TYR A 18 -4.59 7.68 -7.36
N GLN A 19 -3.28 7.65 -7.60
CA GLN A 19 -2.62 6.80 -8.59
C GLN A 19 -1.60 5.85 -7.96
N THR A 20 -1.49 4.63 -8.50
CA THR A 20 -0.35 3.76 -8.17
C THR A 20 0.95 4.38 -8.71
N SER A 21 2.09 4.08 -8.11
CA SER A 21 3.38 4.73 -8.44
C SER A 21 3.73 4.66 -9.93
N SER A 22 3.50 3.52 -10.59
CA SER A 22 3.71 3.40 -12.04
C SER A 22 2.76 4.26 -12.88
N SER A 23 1.49 4.40 -12.47
CA SER A 23 0.52 5.29 -13.13
C SER A 23 0.82 6.75 -12.87
N TYR A 24 1.31 7.10 -11.68
CA TYR A 24 1.79 8.45 -11.38
C TYR A 24 2.98 8.81 -12.26
N LEU A 25 4.02 7.96 -12.28
CA LEU A 25 5.25 8.19 -13.05
C LEU A 25 4.99 8.34 -14.55
N SER A 26 4.03 7.59 -15.10
CA SER A 26 3.72 7.62 -16.53
C SER A 26 2.66 8.64 -16.94
N GLY A 27 1.72 8.98 -16.05
CA GLY A 27 0.52 9.73 -16.41
C GLY A 27 0.28 11.01 -15.62
N VAL A 28 0.85 11.15 -14.42
CA VAL A 28 0.63 12.34 -13.55
C VAL A 28 1.86 13.23 -13.49
N THR A 29 3.08 12.68 -13.58
CA THR A 29 4.32 13.49 -13.61
C THR A 29 4.25 14.65 -14.61
N PRO A 30 3.77 14.47 -15.87
CA PRO A 30 3.65 15.58 -16.81
C PRO A 30 2.69 16.68 -16.36
N LEU A 31 1.63 16.34 -15.62
CA LEU A 31 0.68 17.32 -15.07
C LEU A 31 1.31 18.14 -13.94
N VAL A 32 2.12 17.50 -13.11
CA VAL A 32 2.87 18.17 -12.04
C VAL A 32 3.94 19.10 -12.63
N GLU A 33 4.68 18.64 -13.63
CA GLU A 33 5.67 19.45 -14.36
C GLU A 33 5.01 20.65 -15.07
N ALA A 34 3.78 20.48 -15.58
CA ALA A 34 2.98 21.56 -16.16
C ALA A 34 2.34 22.49 -15.12
N GLY A 35 2.45 22.19 -13.82
CA GLY A 35 1.84 22.97 -12.74
C GLY A 35 0.32 22.85 -12.63
N THR A 36 -0.29 21.85 -13.28
CA THR A 36 -1.74 21.61 -13.27
C THR A 36 -2.17 20.54 -12.26
N ALA A 37 -1.21 19.89 -11.60
CA ALA A 37 -1.43 19.00 -10.47
C ALA A 37 -0.35 19.23 -9.40
N VAL A 38 -0.69 18.94 -8.13
CA VAL A 38 0.26 19.01 -7.02
C VAL A 38 0.21 17.70 -6.24
N PRO A 39 1.34 16.98 -6.06
CA PRO A 39 1.36 15.81 -5.20
C PRO A 39 1.21 16.25 -3.73
N MET A 40 0.11 15.84 -3.10
CA MET A 40 -0.17 16.19 -1.71
C MET A 40 0.52 15.24 -0.73
N MET A 41 0.45 13.94 -0.99
CA MET A 41 1.02 12.90 -0.13
C MET A 41 1.13 11.56 -0.86
N THR A 42 1.92 10.65 -0.28
CA THR A 42 1.92 9.22 -0.56
C THR A 42 1.17 8.48 0.56
N TRP A 43 0.77 7.24 0.32
CA TRP A 43 0.31 6.39 1.42
C TRP A 43 1.46 5.92 2.33
N GLY A 44 2.69 6.01 1.85
CA GLY A 44 3.90 5.46 2.49
C GLY A 44 4.21 4.04 2.05
N ALA A 45 5.30 3.50 2.59
CA ALA A 45 5.72 2.11 2.48
C ALA A 45 5.82 1.48 3.88
N LEU A 46 5.93 0.15 3.95
CA LEU A 46 6.28 -0.52 5.21
C LEU A 46 7.78 -0.82 5.25
N ASP A 47 8.38 -0.56 6.40
CA ASP A 47 9.67 -1.16 6.75
C ASP A 47 9.49 -2.59 7.27
N ASP A 48 10.62 -3.25 7.55
CA ASP A 48 10.64 -4.63 8.06
C ASP A 48 9.97 -4.76 9.42
N ASP A 49 9.81 -3.68 10.19
CA ASP A 49 9.16 -3.64 11.49
C ASP A 49 7.65 -3.31 11.42
N GLY A 50 7.13 -3.08 10.22
CA GLY A 50 5.73 -2.75 10.00
C GLY A 50 5.39 -1.30 10.33
N ASN A 51 6.39 -0.42 10.41
CA ASN A 51 6.16 1.02 10.50
C ASN A 51 5.88 1.60 9.12
N ILE A 52 5.07 2.66 9.09
CA ILE A 52 4.84 3.42 7.86
C ILE A 52 6.00 4.40 7.69
N VAL A 53 6.76 4.21 6.62
CA VAL A 53 7.90 5.04 6.24
C VAL A 53 7.65 5.75 4.92
N ARG A 54 8.51 6.71 4.58
CA ARG A 54 8.47 7.40 3.29
C ARG A 54 8.51 6.41 2.13
N ASP A 55 7.76 6.73 1.08
CA ASP A 55 7.78 5.94 -0.15
C ASP A 55 9.17 6.02 -0.79
N PRO A 56 9.87 4.89 -1.01
CA PRO A 56 11.22 4.92 -1.60
C PRO A 56 11.23 5.45 -3.04
N THR A 57 10.09 5.43 -3.73
CA THR A 57 9.92 5.99 -5.07
C THR A 57 9.81 7.51 -5.02
N PHE A 58 9.23 8.05 -3.94
CA PHE A 58 8.89 9.47 -3.76
C PHE A 58 9.32 9.99 -2.38
N PRO A 59 10.63 9.97 -2.06
CA PRO A 59 11.11 10.27 -0.71
C PRO A 59 10.77 11.70 -0.24
N ASP A 60 10.65 12.64 -1.18
CA ASP A 60 10.41 14.05 -0.90
C ASP A 60 8.93 14.37 -0.66
N ILE A 61 8.00 13.45 -0.98
CA ILE A 61 6.55 13.63 -0.79
C ILE A 61 6.14 13.04 0.57
N PRO A 62 5.40 13.78 1.42
CA PRO A 62 4.99 13.30 2.74
C PRO A 62 4.11 12.06 2.66
N THR A 63 4.15 11.23 3.68
CA THR A 63 3.19 10.14 3.86
C THR A 63 1.88 10.67 4.42
N PHE A 64 0.80 9.91 4.27
CA PHE A 64 -0.45 10.18 4.96
C PHE A 64 -0.25 10.24 6.49
N LYS A 65 0.63 9.40 7.04
CA LYS A 65 0.99 9.44 8.46
C LYS A 65 1.48 10.83 8.87
N GLU A 66 2.44 11.38 8.13
CA GLU A 66 3.02 12.69 8.46
C GLU A 66 2.04 13.85 8.21
N VAL A 67 1.20 13.75 7.17
CA VAL A 67 0.14 14.74 6.94
C VAL A 67 -0.90 14.69 8.06
N CYS A 68 -1.28 13.49 8.51
CA CYS A 68 -2.18 13.29 9.64
C CYS A 68 -1.58 13.88 10.93
N GLU A 69 -0.33 13.54 11.28
CA GLU A 69 0.34 14.10 12.46
C GLU A 69 0.46 15.63 12.43
N ALA A 70 0.54 16.22 11.24
CA ALA A 70 0.58 17.67 11.05
C ALA A 70 -0.81 18.35 11.00
N THR A 71 -1.90 17.57 11.07
CA THR A 71 -3.28 18.06 10.96
C THR A 71 -3.99 17.97 12.31
N ASP A 72 -4.53 19.10 12.78
CA ASP A 72 -5.30 19.16 14.02
C ASP A 72 -6.47 18.15 13.99
N GLY A 73 -6.54 17.32 15.03
CA GLY A 73 -7.59 16.30 15.19
C GLY A 73 -7.32 14.96 14.50
N CYS A 74 -6.13 14.76 13.91
CA CYS A 74 -5.72 13.47 13.35
C CYS A 74 -4.61 12.86 14.21
N GLU A 75 -4.93 11.77 14.92
CA GLU A 75 -3.96 11.02 15.73
C GLU A 75 -3.52 9.76 15.00
N THR A 76 -2.21 9.55 14.88
CA THR A 76 -1.64 8.31 14.34
C THR A 76 -1.38 7.29 15.45
N SER A 77 -2.34 7.17 16.36
CA SER A 77 -2.37 6.26 17.51
C SER A 77 -3.81 5.88 17.87
N GLY A 78 -3.95 4.80 18.64
CA GLY A 78 -5.26 4.33 19.11
C GLY A 78 -6.04 3.51 18.08
N GLU A 79 -7.23 3.07 18.46
CA GLU A 79 -8.01 2.06 17.72
C GLU A 79 -8.37 2.47 16.28
N GLN A 80 -8.63 3.76 16.05
CA GLN A 80 -8.98 4.27 14.72
C GLN A 80 -7.79 4.22 13.78
N TRP A 81 -6.61 4.59 14.29
CA TRP A 81 -5.36 4.49 13.55
C TRP A 81 -4.98 3.03 13.31
N ASP A 82 -5.15 2.16 14.31
CA ASP A 82 -4.87 0.72 14.15
C ASP A 82 -5.80 0.08 13.11
N ALA A 83 -7.08 0.45 13.11
CA ALA A 83 -8.03 0.04 12.08
C ALA A 83 -7.65 0.55 10.68
N TRP A 84 -7.31 1.84 10.56
CA TRP A 84 -6.85 2.43 9.31
C TRP A 84 -5.56 1.76 8.81
N LYS A 85 -4.58 1.55 9.69
CA LYS A 85 -3.29 0.91 9.40
C LYS A 85 -3.51 -0.53 8.93
N ALA A 86 -4.42 -1.28 9.55
CA ALA A 86 -4.76 -2.63 9.10
C ALA A 86 -5.26 -2.65 7.64
N PHE A 87 -6.19 -1.75 7.29
CA PHE A 87 -6.66 -1.62 5.90
C PHE A 87 -5.59 -1.12 4.94
N PHE A 88 -4.75 -0.19 5.37
CA PHE A 88 -3.61 0.28 4.58
C PHE A 88 -2.68 -0.89 4.25
N ILE A 89 -2.26 -1.67 5.25
CA ILE A 89 -1.33 -2.79 5.06
C ILE A 89 -1.91 -3.83 4.11
N ALA A 90 -3.16 -4.26 4.33
CA ALA A 90 -3.83 -5.22 3.47
C ALA A 90 -4.08 -4.68 2.05
N GLY A 91 -4.40 -3.39 1.92
CA GLY A 91 -4.77 -2.74 0.67
C GLY A 91 -3.60 -2.30 -0.20
N PHE A 92 -2.38 -2.17 0.35
CA PHE A 92 -1.23 -1.61 -0.36
C PHE A 92 0.03 -2.47 -0.34
N PRO A 93 0.80 -2.52 0.76
CA PRO A 93 2.08 -3.21 0.80
C PRO A 93 1.93 -4.74 0.74
N ALA A 94 0.82 -5.30 1.23
CA ALA A 94 0.60 -6.75 1.27
C ALA A 94 -0.52 -7.26 0.32
N GLN A 95 -1.05 -6.41 -0.58
CA GLN A 95 -2.23 -6.75 -1.39
C GLN A 95 -2.02 -7.83 -2.47
N LYS A 96 -0.76 -8.13 -2.85
CA LYS A 96 -0.39 -9.02 -3.98
C LYS A 96 0.49 -10.18 -3.53
N MET A 97 0.16 -10.78 -2.39
CA MET A 97 0.85 -11.97 -1.90
C MET A 97 0.64 -13.16 -2.85
N VAL A 98 1.71 -13.94 -3.06
CA VAL A 98 1.65 -15.20 -3.80
C VAL A 98 1.45 -16.33 -2.81
N PHE A 99 0.39 -17.11 -2.99
CA PHE A 99 0.05 -18.24 -2.15
C PHE A 99 0.22 -19.56 -2.92
N LEU A 100 0.74 -20.58 -2.24
CA LEU A 100 0.65 -21.96 -2.71
C LEU A 100 -0.60 -22.62 -2.11
N PRO A 101 -1.13 -23.68 -2.75
CA PRO A 101 -2.26 -24.43 -2.22
C PRO A 101 -1.98 -24.94 -0.80
N ASN A 102 -3.04 -25.02 0.01
CA ASN A 102 -2.95 -25.62 1.34
C ASN A 102 -2.41 -27.07 1.23
N GLY A 103 -1.43 -27.42 2.06
CA GLY A 103 -0.74 -28.70 2.01
C GLY A 103 0.42 -28.79 1.02
N ALA A 104 0.86 -27.68 0.42
CA ALA A 104 2.10 -27.63 -0.34
C ALA A 104 3.29 -28.13 0.51
N SER A 105 4.16 -28.95 -0.09
CA SER A 105 5.33 -29.48 0.61
C SER A 105 6.37 -28.40 0.88
N ASP A 106 7.20 -28.59 1.90
CA ASP A 106 8.34 -27.70 2.20
C ASP A 106 9.25 -27.54 0.99
N ALA A 107 9.43 -28.61 0.20
CA ALA A 107 10.19 -28.57 -1.04
C ALA A 107 9.57 -27.64 -2.09
N ALA A 108 8.23 -27.62 -2.22
CA ALA A 108 7.55 -26.70 -3.12
C ALA A 108 7.68 -25.25 -2.64
N ILE A 109 7.49 -24.99 -1.34
CA ILE A 109 7.65 -23.66 -0.73
C ILE A 109 9.09 -23.15 -0.96
N ALA A 110 10.09 -23.99 -0.71
CA ALA A 110 11.50 -23.65 -0.93
C ALA A 110 11.79 -23.34 -2.41
N THR A 111 11.23 -24.14 -3.33
CA THR A 111 11.41 -23.95 -4.78
C THR A 111 10.87 -22.60 -5.25
N TYR A 112 9.64 -22.24 -4.88
CA TYR A 112 9.06 -20.95 -5.27
C TYR A 112 9.76 -19.78 -4.60
N THR A 113 10.16 -19.93 -3.32
CA THR A 113 10.94 -18.90 -2.62
C THR A 113 12.26 -18.63 -3.35
N ALA A 114 13.00 -19.67 -3.70
CA ALA A 114 14.26 -19.54 -4.46
C ALA A 114 14.04 -18.92 -5.85
N ALA A 115 12.94 -19.26 -6.53
CA ALA A 115 12.61 -18.67 -7.82
C ALA A 115 12.34 -17.16 -7.73
N PHE A 116 11.58 -16.71 -6.73
CA PHE A 116 11.35 -15.27 -6.52
C PHE A 116 12.62 -14.52 -6.11
N GLU A 117 13.48 -15.12 -5.28
CA GLU A 117 14.79 -14.54 -4.97
C GLU A 117 15.67 -14.42 -6.22
N ALA A 118 15.69 -15.43 -7.08
CA ALA A 118 16.42 -15.38 -8.34
C ALA A 118 15.91 -14.24 -9.25
N VAL A 119 14.60 -13.99 -9.28
CA VAL A 119 14.00 -12.85 -10.00
C VAL A 119 14.45 -11.52 -9.41
N LYS A 120 14.39 -11.36 -8.08
CA LYS A 120 14.82 -10.14 -7.38
C LYS A 120 16.31 -9.86 -7.56
N ALA A 121 17.13 -10.91 -7.63
CA ALA A 121 18.57 -10.82 -7.77
C ALA A 121 19.04 -10.54 -9.21
N ARG A 122 18.13 -10.50 -10.20
CA ARG A 122 18.52 -10.18 -11.57
C ARG A 122 19.13 -8.77 -11.64
N PRO A 123 20.21 -8.56 -12.41
CA PRO A 123 20.83 -7.24 -12.57
C PRO A 123 19.88 -6.16 -13.11
N ASP A 124 18.90 -6.55 -13.92
CA ASP A 124 17.92 -5.66 -14.54
C ASP A 124 16.63 -5.50 -13.71
N PHE A 125 16.52 -6.16 -12.54
CA PHE A 125 15.31 -6.14 -11.73
C PHE A 125 14.92 -4.73 -11.28
N ALA A 126 15.88 -3.95 -10.79
CA ALA A 126 15.63 -2.59 -10.31
C ALA A 126 15.11 -1.67 -11.44
N GLU A 127 15.62 -1.82 -12.66
CA GLU A 127 15.16 -1.04 -13.81
C GLU A 127 13.73 -1.43 -14.20
N ILE A 128 13.46 -2.74 -14.32
CA ILE A 128 12.15 -3.26 -14.70
C ILE A 128 11.10 -2.89 -13.64
N SER A 129 11.42 -3.11 -12.36
CA SER A 129 10.54 -2.82 -11.23
C SER A 129 10.26 -1.32 -11.12
N GLY A 130 11.27 -0.46 -11.27
CA GLY A 130 11.11 1.00 -11.21
C GLY A 130 10.04 1.53 -12.18
N LYS A 131 9.97 0.96 -13.39
CA LYS A 131 8.97 1.35 -14.42
C LYS A 131 7.57 0.78 -14.17
N ARG A 132 7.46 -0.36 -13.49
CA ARG A 132 6.20 -1.13 -13.37
C ARG A 132 5.52 -1.01 -12.02
N LEU A 133 6.32 -0.91 -10.97
CA LEU A 133 5.91 -0.96 -9.58
C LEU A 133 6.44 0.25 -8.80
N GLY A 134 7.67 0.68 -9.07
CA GLY A 134 8.40 1.67 -8.28
C GLY A 134 9.63 1.05 -7.61
N LYS A 135 10.19 1.74 -6.62
CA LYS A 135 11.42 1.30 -5.92
C LYS A 135 11.14 0.42 -4.69
N TYR A 136 9.95 -0.18 -4.60
CA TYR A 136 9.55 -0.98 -3.44
C TYR A 136 10.37 -2.27 -3.34
N PRO A 137 10.99 -2.54 -2.17
CA PRO A 137 11.58 -3.85 -1.88
C PRO A 137 10.53 -4.95 -1.99
N GLN A 138 10.88 -6.05 -2.66
CA GLN A 138 9.99 -7.22 -2.74
C GLN A 138 10.32 -8.20 -1.62
N MET A 139 9.27 -8.75 -1.01
CA MET A 139 9.37 -9.64 0.15
C MET A 139 9.17 -11.11 -0.25
N THR A 140 9.91 -11.99 0.41
CA THR A 140 9.97 -13.44 0.18
C THR A 140 10.27 -14.13 1.51
N GLY A 141 9.91 -15.41 1.64
CA GLY A 141 10.21 -16.19 2.84
C GLY A 141 9.70 -15.53 4.14
N PRO A 142 10.54 -15.41 5.19
CA PRO A 142 10.13 -14.83 6.48
C PRO A 142 9.57 -13.40 6.40
N ALA A 143 10.10 -12.56 5.51
CA ALA A 143 9.60 -11.18 5.33
C ALA A 143 8.17 -11.19 4.75
N ALA A 144 7.90 -12.06 3.77
CA ALA A 144 6.56 -12.22 3.22
C ALA A 144 5.57 -12.75 4.27
N GLN A 145 6.02 -13.67 5.14
CA GLN A 145 5.21 -14.18 6.25
C GLN A 145 4.88 -13.06 7.27
N LYS A 146 5.84 -12.22 7.63
CA LYS A 146 5.61 -11.07 8.52
C LYS A 146 4.62 -10.07 7.91
N ALA A 147 4.72 -9.83 6.60
CA ALA A 147 3.76 -8.99 5.88
C ALA A 147 2.34 -9.60 5.87
N LEU A 148 2.22 -10.91 5.65
CA LEU A 148 0.93 -11.63 5.72
C LEU A 148 0.30 -11.47 7.10
N GLU A 149 1.07 -11.70 8.16
CA GLU A 149 0.58 -11.58 9.53
C GLU A 149 0.15 -10.15 9.84
N SER A 150 0.94 -9.16 9.43
CA SER A 150 0.61 -7.74 9.61
C SER A 150 -0.65 -7.33 8.85
N ALA A 151 -0.93 -7.96 7.70
CA ALA A 151 -2.10 -7.69 6.87
C ALA A 151 -3.38 -8.41 7.34
N THR A 152 -3.25 -9.49 8.12
CA THR A 152 -4.37 -10.38 8.47
C THR A 152 -4.67 -10.43 9.96
N LYS A 153 -3.73 -10.02 10.82
CA LYS A 153 -3.93 -9.91 12.27
C LYS A 153 -4.40 -8.50 12.60
N VAL A 154 -5.71 -8.36 12.74
CA VAL A 154 -6.36 -7.14 13.25
C VAL A 154 -6.67 -7.35 14.72
N THR A 155 -6.37 -6.37 15.58
CA THR A 155 -6.68 -6.44 17.01
C THR A 155 -8.19 -6.57 17.23
N PRO A 156 -8.65 -7.25 18.31
CA PRO A 156 -10.08 -7.32 18.63
C PRO A 156 -10.75 -5.95 18.70
N GLU A 157 -10.04 -4.95 19.23
CA GLU A 157 -10.50 -3.57 19.38
C GLU A 157 -10.68 -2.91 18.01
N ALA A 158 -9.66 -2.97 17.13
CA ALA A 158 -9.77 -2.43 15.78
C ALA A 158 -10.86 -3.14 14.97
N LYS A 159 -11.01 -4.46 15.13
CA LYS A 159 -12.09 -5.21 14.48
C LYS A 159 -13.47 -4.76 14.97
N ALA A 160 -13.64 -4.57 16.28
CA ALA A 160 -14.88 -4.08 16.86
C ALA A 160 -15.20 -2.67 16.35
N PHE A 161 -14.20 -1.78 16.30
CA PHE A 161 -14.33 -0.45 15.72
C PHE A 161 -14.82 -0.51 14.26
N ILE A 162 -14.20 -1.35 13.42
CA ILE A 162 -14.57 -1.51 12.01
C ILE A 162 -16.01 -1.99 11.85
N VAL A 163 -16.42 -3.02 12.60
CA VAL A 163 -17.78 -3.57 12.54
C VAL A 163 -18.81 -2.52 12.97
N ASN A 164 -18.55 -1.81 14.07
CA ASN A 164 -19.43 -0.75 14.55
C ASN A 164 -19.52 0.40 13.54
N TRP A 165 -18.40 0.86 12.99
CA TRP A 165 -18.35 1.91 11.98
C TRP A 165 -19.15 1.54 10.72
N LEU A 166 -19.02 0.30 10.24
CA LEU A 166 -19.79 -0.21 9.10
C LEU A 166 -21.30 -0.18 9.37
N GLN A 167 -21.72 -0.60 10.56
CA GLN A 167 -23.12 -0.58 10.97
C GLN A 167 -23.65 0.86 11.11
N GLU A 168 -22.93 1.73 11.81
CA GLU A 168 -23.37 3.09 12.10
C GLU A 168 -23.38 4.01 10.88
N LYS A 169 -22.38 3.90 10.01
CA LYS A 169 -22.23 4.81 8.86
C LYS A 169 -22.91 4.31 7.60
N TYR A 170 -22.99 2.99 7.43
CA TYR A 170 -23.48 2.39 6.19
C TYR A 170 -24.61 1.38 6.39
N GLY A 171 -25.01 1.08 7.62
CA GLY A 171 -26.04 0.09 7.91
C GLY A 171 -25.62 -1.34 7.55
N VAL A 172 -24.31 -1.61 7.46
CA VAL A 172 -23.77 -2.92 7.07
C VAL A 172 -23.47 -3.75 8.31
N SER A 173 -24.14 -4.90 8.43
CA SER A 173 -23.88 -5.92 9.45
C SER A 173 -23.03 -7.05 8.87
N LEU A 174 -21.96 -7.43 9.58
CA LEU A 174 -21.16 -8.61 9.27
C LEU A 174 -21.59 -9.73 10.22
N ASN A 175 -22.20 -10.77 9.66
CA ASN A 175 -22.69 -11.95 10.40
C ASN A 175 -21.61 -13.02 10.58
#